data_AF-A0A1B9LZ22-F1
#
_entry.id   AF-A0A1B9LZ22-F1
#
_cell.length_a   1.000
_cell.length_b   1.000
_cell.length_c   1.000
_cell.angle_alpha   90.00
_cell.angle_beta   90.00
_cell.angle_gamma   90.00
#
_symmetry.space_group_name_H-M   'P 1'
#
loop_
_entity.id
_entity.type
_entity.pdbx_description
1 polymer ?
#
loop_
_entity_poly.entity_id
_entity_poly.type
_entity_poly.pdbx_seq_one_letter_code
_entity_poly.pdbx_strand_id
1 'polypeptide(L)'
;MNVRRFSYSDLLKANKTLSYRKQVTDLATVLMTFFKENNLITVDPFKEDGSLKEDDFALYNSDFTKVGRLLFDQYFPKWSAYLDRGGDVHNTKILEKGLKALTNR
;
A
#
# COMPACT_ATOMS: atom_id res chain seq x y z
N MET A 1 11.81 -7.65 -15.86
CA MET A 1 12.04 -8.18 -14.50
C MET A 1 10.83 -7.89 -13.64
N ASN A 2 10.14 -8.91 -13.13
CA ASN A 2 9.05 -8.75 -12.16
C ASN A 2 9.64 -8.50 -10.78
N VAL A 3 9.95 -7.23 -10.50
CA VAL A 3 10.42 -6.82 -9.17
C VAL A 3 9.21 -6.78 -8.24
N ARG A 4 9.23 -7.63 -7.21
CA ARG A 4 8.27 -7.59 -6.10
C ARG A 4 8.49 -6.29 -5.33
N ARG A 5 7.46 -5.44 -5.24
CA ARG A 5 7.55 -4.11 -4.60
C ARG A 5 6.98 -4.11 -3.20
N PHE A 6 5.98 -4.94 -2.94
CA PHE A 6 5.34 -5.08 -1.65
C PHE A 6 4.89 -6.53 -1.48
N SER A 7 5.22 -7.14 -0.34
CA SER A 7 4.65 -8.43 0.06
C SER A 7 4.13 -8.31 1.47
N TYR A 8 2.83 -8.53 1.59
CA TYR A 8 2.14 -8.50 2.86
C TYR A 8 2.57 -9.67 3.76
N SER A 9 2.75 -10.86 3.16
CA SER A 9 3.18 -12.07 3.86
C SER A 9 4.62 -11.96 4.40
N ASP A 10 5.52 -11.26 3.68
CA ASP A 10 6.89 -11.01 4.16
C ASP A 10 6.89 -10.06 5.37
N LEU A 11 6.05 -9.02 5.36
CA LEU A 11 5.88 -8.10 6.50
C LEU A 11 5.26 -8.79 7.73
N LEU A 12 4.28 -9.68 7.54
CA LEU A 12 3.68 -10.47 8.63
C LEU A 12 4.63 -11.51 9.24
N LYS A 13 5.57 -12.03 8.44
CA LYS A 13 6.59 -12.99 8.90
C LYS A 13 7.73 -12.29 9.66
N ALA A 14 8.01 -11.02 9.36
CA ALA A 14 9.09 -10.26 9.98
C ALA A 14 8.88 -10.00 11.48
N ASN A 15 7.64 -9.97 11.99
CA ASN A 15 7.38 -9.73 13.41
C ASN A 15 6.17 -10.53 13.94
N LYS A 16 6.32 -11.17 15.11
CA LYS A 16 5.33 -12.12 15.66
C LYS A 16 4.27 -11.47 16.56
N THR A 17 4.39 -10.19 16.88
CA THR A 17 3.48 -9.52 17.82
C THR A 17 2.14 -9.21 17.18
N LEU A 18 1.03 -9.60 17.84
CA LEU A 18 -0.34 -9.36 17.39
C LEU A 18 -0.63 -7.88 17.09
N SER A 19 -0.10 -6.96 17.90
CA SER A 19 -0.25 -5.51 17.70
C SER A 19 0.43 -5.02 16.42
N TYR A 20 1.65 -5.51 16.13
CA TYR A 20 2.37 -5.17 14.90
C TYR A 20 1.65 -5.75 13.67
N ARG A 21 1.19 -7.00 13.76
CA ARG A 21 0.40 -7.60 12.67
C ARG A 21 -0.84 -6.77 12.37
N LYS A 22 -1.61 -6.39 13.39
CA LYS A 22 -2.79 -5.54 13.21
C LYS A 22 -2.45 -4.20 12.57
N GLN A 23 -1.36 -3.55 12.98
CA GLN A 23 -0.90 -2.30 12.36
C GLN A 23 -0.50 -2.48 10.89
N VAL A 24 0.20 -3.56 10.56
CA VAL A 24 0.59 -3.88 9.18
C VAL A 24 -0.64 -4.21 8.33
N THR A 25 -1.61 -4.95 8.86
CA THR A 25 -2.90 -5.22 8.21
C THR A 25 -3.65 -3.94 7.92
N ASP A 26 -3.74 -3.04 8.90
CA ASP A 26 -4.43 -1.77 8.77
C ASP A 26 -3.75 -0.87 7.74
N LEU A 27 -2.42 -0.78 7.79
CA LEU A 27 -1.58 -0.06 6.82
C LEU A 27 -1.77 -0.59 5.41
N ALA A 28 -1.65 -1.90 5.23
CA ALA A 28 -1.86 -2.52 3.95
C ALA A 28 -3.29 -2.28 3.46
N THR A 29 -4.29 -2.34 4.35
CA THR A 29 -5.70 -2.19 3.99
C THR A 29 -5.97 -0.77 3.49
N VAL A 30 -5.56 0.24 4.25
CA VAL A 30 -5.70 1.64 3.86
C VAL A 30 -4.98 1.93 2.54
N LEU A 31 -3.74 1.43 2.38
CA LEU A 31 -2.96 1.64 1.16
C LEU A 31 -3.61 0.97 -0.06
N MET A 32 -4.06 -0.27 0.10
CA MET A 32 -4.69 -1.05 -0.97
C MET A 32 -6.04 -0.47 -1.37
N THR A 33 -6.86 -0.06 -0.41
CA THR A 33 -8.11 0.66 -0.66
C THR A 33 -7.82 1.93 -1.45
N PHE A 34 -6.86 2.74 -1.00
CA PHE A 34 -6.48 3.97 -1.68
C PHE A 34 -6.04 3.72 -3.13
N PHE A 35 -5.26 2.66 -3.37
CA PHE A 35 -4.83 2.31 -4.73
C PHE A 35 -5.97 1.83 -5.61
N LYS A 36 -6.89 1.02 -5.06
CA LYS A 36 -8.06 0.52 -5.78
C LYS A 36 -9.02 1.65 -6.13
N GLU A 37 -9.37 2.51 -5.17
CA GLU A 37 -10.29 3.64 -5.38
C GLU A 37 -9.78 4.63 -6.43
N ASN A 38 -8.46 4.82 -6.49
CA ASN A 38 -7.83 5.76 -7.41
C ASN A 38 -7.32 5.09 -8.71
N ASN A 39 -7.69 3.84 -9.00
CA ASN A 39 -7.26 3.08 -10.19
C ASN A 39 -5.73 3.06 -10.39
N LEU A 40 -4.98 2.93 -9.30
CA LEU A 40 -3.51 2.92 -9.29
C LEU A 40 -2.93 1.52 -9.47
N ILE A 41 -3.75 0.51 -9.25
CA ILE A 41 -3.42 -0.91 -9.44
C ILE A 41 -4.48 -1.57 -10.32
N THR A 42 -4.08 -2.59 -11.06
CA THR A 42 -4.96 -3.38 -11.94
C THR A 42 -5.46 -4.66 -11.28
N VAL A 43 -4.91 -5.02 -10.13
CA VAL A 43 -5.24 -6.23 -9.38
C VAL A 43 -6.14 -5.91 -8.19
N ASP A 44 -7.02 -6.85 -7.83
CA ASP A 44 -7.84 -6.72 -6.63
C ASP A 44 -7.10 -7.27 -5.40
N PRO A 45 -6.72 -6.41 -4.43
CA PRO A 45 -6.01 -6.81 -3.23
C PRO A 45 -6.90 -7.49 -2.18
N PHE A 46 -8.22 -7.39 -2.32
CA PHE A 46 -9.18 -7.93 -1.37
C PHE A 46 -9.68 -9.32 -1.81
N LYS A 47 -10.01 -10.14 -0.82
CA LYS A 47 -10.79 -11.37 -0.96
C LYS A 47 -12.28 -11.02 -1.06
N GLU A 48 -13.10 -12.00 -1.41
CA GLU A 48 -14.56 -11.83 -1.49
C GLU A 48 -15.20 -11.46 -0.13
N ASP A 49 -14.54 -11.77 0.99
CA ASP A 49 -15.00 -11.38 2.33
C ASP A 49 -14.61 -9.96 2.74
N GLY A 50 -13.84 -9.24 1.91
CA GLY A 50 -13.32 -7.91 2.21
C GLY A 50 -11.99 -7.89 2.97
N SER A 51 -11.45 -9.05 3.36
CA SER A 51 -10.11 -9.15 3.93
C SER A 51 -9.03 -8.99 2.87
N LEU A 52 -7.83 -8.53 3.25
CA LEU A 52 -6.67 -8.59 2.35
C LEU A 52 -6.28 -10.04 2.06
N LYS A 53 -5.73 -10.28 0.87
CA LYS A 53 -5.19 -11.60 0.47
C LYS A 53 -3.90 -11.94 1.23
N GLU A 54 -4.03 -12.33 2.50
CA GLU A 54 -2.88 -12.45 3.41
C GLU A 54 -1.79 -13.47 2.99
N ASP A 55 -2.20 -14.58 2.40
CA ASP A 55 -1.32 -15.72 2.11
C ASP A 55 -0.45 -15.56 0.85
N ASP A 56 -0.88 -14.75 -0.13
CA ASP A 56 -0.20 -14.69 -1.45
C ASP A 56 -0.22 -13.29 -2.10
N PHE A 57 -0.66 -12.25 -1.38
CA PHE A 57 -0.68 -10.92 -1.96
C PHE A 57 0.70 -10.29 -2.03
N ALA A 58 1.25 -10.31 -3.23
CA ALA A 58 2.40 -9.54 -3.62
C ALA A 58 2.02 -8.57 -4.74
N LEU A 59 2.32 -7.30 -4.56
CA LEU A 59 2.25 -6.31 -5.63
C LEU A 59 3.54 -6.37 -6.43
N TYR A 60 3.41 -6.73 -7.70
CA TYR A 60 4.49 -6.65 -8.65
C TYR A 60 4.45 -5.32 -9.36
N ASN A 61 5.62 -4.91 -9.87
CA ASN A 61 5.72 -3.67 -10.63
C ASN A 61 4.76 -3.63 -11.84
N SER A 62 4.44 -4.80 -12.41
CA SER A 62 3.47 -4.98 -13.51
C SER A 62 2.03 -4.64 -13.15
N ASP A 63 1.66 -4.75 -11.87
CA ASP A 63 0.29 -4.57 -11.40
C ASP A 63 -0.03 -3.09 -11.13
N PHE A 64 1.00 -2.24 -11.11
CA PHE A 64 0.83 -0.80 -10.97
C PHE A 64 0.58 -0.14 -12.32
N THR A 65 -0.36 0.79 -12.33
CA THR A 65 -0.47 1.75 -13.44
C THR A 65 0.73 2.70 -13.42
N LYS A 66 0.97 3.44 -14.52
CA LYS A 66 2.07 4.42 -14.58
C LYS A 66 2.01 5.42 -13.41
N VAL A 67 0.82 5.92 -13.09
CA VAL A 67 0.61 6.86 -11.99
C VAL A 67 0.80 6.16 -10.64
N GLY A 68 0.25 4.96 -10.46
CA GLY A 68 0.41 4.19 -9.22
C GLY A 68 1.87 3.89 -8.89
N ARG A 69 2.67 3.56 -9.91
CA ARG A 69 4.11 3.33 -9.75
C ARG A 69 4.85 4.59 -9.32
N LEU A 70 4.57 5.72 -9.95
CA LEU A 70 5.19 7.01 -9.59
C LEU A 70 4.81 7.44 -8.17
N LEU A 71 3.54 7.23 -7.79
CA LEU A 71 3.07 7.51 -6.44
C LEU A 71 3.78 6.64 -5.42
N PHE A 72 3.89 5.34 -5.70
CA PHE A 72 4.58 4.40 -4.84
C PHE A 72 6.07 4.76 -4.71
N ASP A 73 6.79 5.03 -5.78
CA ASP A 73 8.22 5.32 -5.68
C ASP A 73 8.51 6.68 -4.98
N GLN A 74 7.63 7.69 -5.11
CA GLN A 74 7.90 9.05 -4.59
C GLN A 74 7.21 9.42 -3.28
N TYR A 75 6.01 8.90 -3.03
CA TYR A 75 5.14 9.32 -1.92
C TYR A 75 4.93 8.24 -0.87
N PHE A 76 4.96 6.95 -1.24
CA PHE A 76 4.88 5.87 -0.24
C PHE A 76 6.00 5.94 0.81
N PRO A 77 7.29 6.17 0.47
CA PRO A 77 8.34 6.32 1.48
C PRO A 77 8.10 7.50 2.43
N LYS A 78 7.51 8.59 1.94
CA LYS A 78 7.18 9.78 2.75
C LYS A 78 6.03 9.49 3.71
N TRP A 79 5.02 8.76 3.25
CA TRP A 79 3.90 8.33 4.07
C TRP A 79 4.35 7.29 5.12
N SER A 80 5.13 6.28 4.71
CA SER A 80 5.74 5.30 5.63
C SER A 80 6.57 5.99 6.71
N ALA A 81 7.43 6.95 6.35
CA ALA A 81 8.22 7.70 7.31
C ALA A 81 7.38 8.56 8.27
N TYR A 82 6.16 8.96 7.88
CA TYR A 82 5.21 9.62 8.77
C TYR A 82 4.58 8.62 9.75
N LEU A 83 4.23 7.41 9.30
CA LEU A 83 3.74 6.34 10.18
C LEU A 83 4.80 5.89 11.19
N ASP A 84 6.06 5.77 10.76
CA ASP A 84 7.19 5.43 11.63
C ASP A 84 7.41 6.44 12.77
N ARG A 85 6.92 7.68 12.59
CA ARG A 85 6.97 8.74 13.62
C ARG A 85 5.76 8.72 14.57
N GLY A 86 4.91 7.69 14.48
CA GLY A 86 3.65 7.61 15.23
C GLY A 86 2.47 8.32 14.56
N GLY A 87 2.56 8.55 13.25
CA GLY A 87 1.47 9.09 12.45
C GLY A 87 0.29 8.11 12.31
N ASP A 88 -0.91 8.67 12.11
CA ASP A 88 -2.12 7.89 11.85
C ASP A 88 -2.13 7.26 10.45
N VAL A 89 -2.34 5.94 10.37
CA VAL A 89 -2.45 5.17 9.14
C VAL A 89 -3.61 5.61 8.25
N HIS A 90 -4.71 6.08 8.83
CA HIS A 90 -5.85 6.59 8.05
C HIS A 90 -5.56 7.95 7.42
N ASN A 91 -4.47 8.62 7.79
CA ASN A 91 -4.09 9.89 7.22
C ASN A 91 -3.38 9.69 5.86
N THR A 92 -4.17 9.51 4.81
CA THR A 92 -3.71 9.37 3.43
C THR A 92 -3.44 10.69 2.72
N LYS A 93 -3.49 11.84 3.42
CA LYS A 93 -3.28 13.18 2.83
C LYS A 93 -1.97 13.31 2.04
N ILE A 94 -0.91 12.62 2.49
CA ILE A 94 0.38 12.59 1.78
C ILE A 94 0.23 11.91 0.42
N LEU A 95 -0.49 10.78 0.37
CA LEU A 95 -0.78 10.04 -0.85
C LEU A 95 -1.74 10.83 -1.74
N GLU A 96 -2.81 11.40 -1.20
CA GLU A 96 -3.74 12.25 -1.96
C GLU A 96 -3.05 13.46 -2.61
N LYS A 97 -2.21 14.17 -1.85
CA LYS A 97 -1.43 15.30 -2.36
C LYS A 97 -0.48 14.86 -3.46
N GLY A 98 0.16 13.70 -3.27
CA GLY A 98 1.04 13.12 -4.28
C GLY A 98 0.30 12.71 -5.54
N LEU A 99 -0.87 12.12 -5.40
CA LEU A 99 -1.72 11.74 -6.52
C LEU A 99 -2.14 12.98 -7.30
N LYS A 100 -2.67 14.01 -6.64
CA LYS A 100 -3.02 15.28 -7.29
C LYS A 100 -1.84 15.90 -8.03
N ALA A 101 -0.65 15.86 -7.45
CA ALA A 101 0.56 16.38 -8.10
C ALA A 101 1.00 15.55 -9.33
N LEU A 102 0.68 14.26 -9.37
CA LEU A 102 0.99 13.37 -10.50
C LEU A 102 -0.08 13.41 -11.59
N THR A 103 -1.35 13.61 -11.23
CA THR A 103 -2.48 13.66 -12.20
C THR A 103 -2.65 15.04 -12.83
N ASN A 104 -2.26 16.11 -12.14
CA ASN A 104 -2.39 17.49 -12.62
C ASN A 104 -1.18 17.98 -13.44
N ARG A 105 -0.43 17.05 -14.04
CA ARG A 105 0.85 17.29 -14.74
C ARG A 105 0.77 16.73 -16.14
#